data_AF-A0A6N0NTG5-F1
#
_entry.id   AF-A0A6N0NTG5-F1
#
_cell.length_a   1.000
_cell.length_b   1.000
_cell.length_c   1.000
_cell.angle_alpha   90.00
_cell.angle_beta   90.00
_cell.angle_gamma   90.00
#
_symmetry.space_group_name_H-M   'P 1'
#
loop_
_entity.id
_entity.type
_entity.pdbx_description
1 polymer ?
#
loop_
_entity_poly.entity_id
_entity_poly.type
_entity_poly.pdbx_seq_one_letter_code
_entity_poly.pdbx_strand_id
1 'polypeptide(L)'
;MGYFYFQKTIAGIDRLKAEAEKVQEFDAREEALRERERVFKRLYRILLHHYRTLSSHSSKSLWQLGVSTVYLGYPYSISQDKGNMFASNI
;
A
#
# COMPACT_ATOMS: atom_id res chain seq x y z
N MET A 1 -0.32 -10.43 13.93
CA MET A 1 0.69 -10.33 12.85
C MET A 1 0.49 -9.03 12.10
N GLY A 2 1.49 -8.14 12.09
CA GLY A 2 1.40 -6.79 11.50
C GLY A 2 1.96 -6.68 10.08
N TYR A 3 1.86 -5.49 9.46
CA TYR A 3 2.37 -5.19 8.12
C TYR A 3 3.86 -5.55 7.93
N PHE A 4 4.71 -5.13 8.89
CA PHE A 4 6.14 -5.41 8.86
C PHE A 4 6.48 -6.91 8.88
N TYR A 5 5.66 -7.73 9.55
CA TYR A 5 5.83 -9.18 9.54
C TYR A 5 5.64 -9.72 8.12
N PHE A 6 4.55 -9.34 7.44
CA PHE A 6 4.28 -9.78 6.08
C PHE A 6 5.33 -9.28 5.09
N GLN A 7 5.80 -8.04 5.23
CA GLN A 7 6.92 -7.53 4.41
C GLN A 7 8.18 -8.37 4.58
N LYS A 8 8.57 -8.68 5.84
CA LYS A 8 9.75 -9.50 6.12
C LYS A 8 9.59 -10.92 5.57
N THR A 9 8.40 -11.52 5.68
CA THR A 9 8.10 -12.83 5.09
C THR A 9 8.22 -12.82 3.57
N ILE A 10 7.64 -11.83 2.89
CA ILE A 10 7.73 -11.69 1.42
C ILE A 10 9.19 -11.51 0.99
N ALA A 11 9.97 -10.68 1.69
CA ALA A 11 11.39 -10.48 1.38
C ALA A 11 12.20 -11.78 1.54
N GLY A 12 11.87 -12.62 2.54
CA GLY A 12 12.47 -13.94 2.70
C GLY A 12 12.15 -14.88 1.54
N ILE A 13 10.89 -14.91 1.08
CA ILE A 13 10.46 -15.72 -0.06
C ILE A 13 11.13 -15.22 -1.36
N ASP A 14 11.21 -13.90 -1.55
CA ASP A 14 11.86 -13.30 -2.72
C ASP A 14 13.36 -13.67 -2.78
N ARG A 15 14.02 -13.79 -1.63
CA ARG A 15 15.40 -14.28 -1.56
C ARG A 15 15.51 -15.77 -1.94
N LEU A 16 14.65 -16.63 -1.39
CA LEU A 16 14.65 -18.06 -1.72
C LEU A 16 14.40 -18.30 -3.21
N LYS A 17 13.46 -17.55 -3.79
CA LYS A 17 13.20 -17.55 -5.23
C LYS A 17 14.45 -17.17 -6.03
N ALA A 18 15.16 -16.10 -5.63
CA ALA A 18 16.39 -15.68 -6.30
C ALA A 18 17.53 -16.71 -6.18
N GLU A 19 17.59 -17.45 -5.07
CA GLU A 19 18.54 -18.57 -4.90
C GLU A 19 18.17 -19.74 -5.82
N ALA A 20 16.89 -20.14 -5.90
CA ALA A 20 16.40 -21.17 -6.81
C ALA A 20 16.63 -20.83 -8.30
N GLU A 21 16.47 -19.56 -8.67
CA GLU A 21 16.76 -19.07 -10.02
C GLU A 21 18.25 -19.22 -10.39
N LYS A 22 19.17 -19.03 -9.44
CA LYS A 22 20.61 -19.20 -9.67
C LYS A 22 21.00 -20.65 -9.95
N VAL A 23 20.35 -21.59 -9.26
CA VAL A 23 20.60 -23.04 -9.43
C VAL A 23 19.72 -23.69 -10.51
N GLN A 24 18.92 -22.88 -11.23
CA GLN A 24 17.96 -23.33 -12.26
C GLN A 24 16.95 -24.37 -11.77
N GLU A 25 16.60 -24.32 -10.48
CA GLU A 25 15.64 -25.25 -9.87
C GLU A 25 14.21 -24.71 -10.06
N PHE A 26 13.55 -25.21 -11.11
CA PHE A 26 12.24 -24.73 -11.55
C PHE A 26 11.14 -24.98 -10.50
N ASP A 27 11.10 -26.18 -9.92
CA ASP A 27 10.04 -26.55 -8.96
C ASP A 27 10.08 -25.72 -7.68
N ALA A 28 11.29 -25.50 -7.13
CA ALA A 28 11.50 -24.66 -5.96
C ALA A 28 11.11 -23.19 -6.22
N ARG A 29 11.40 -22.67 -7.42
CA ARG A 29 10.98 -21.33 -7.84
C ARG A 29 9.45 -21.20 -7.90
N GLU A 30 8.77 -22.17 -8.51
CA GLU A 30 7.31 -22.16 -8.64
C GLU A 30 6.62 -22.28 -7.28
N GLU A 31 7.16 -23.09 -6.37
CA GLU A 31 6.66 -23.16 -5.00
C GLU A 31 6.82 -21.82 -4.26
N ALA A 32 7.99 -21.19 -4.38
CA ALA A 32 8.22 -19.86 -3.80
C ALA A 32 7.23 -18.82 -4.34
N LEU A 33 6.91 -18.85 -5.65
CA LEU A 33 5.93 -17.94 -6.25
C LEU A 33 4.51 -18.15 -5.70
N ARG A 34 4.07 -19.41 -5.57
CA ARG A 34 2.76 -19.74 -4.99
C ARG A 34 2.64 -19.25 -3.55
N GLU A 35 3.68 -19.49 -2.74
CA GLU A 35 3.69 -19.07 -1.34
C GLU A 35 3.71 -17.54 -1.22
N ARG A 36 4.51 -16.87 -2.05
CA ARG A 36 4.53 -15.40 -2.13
C ARG A 36 3.15 -14.83 -2.42
N GLU A 37 2.44 -15.40 -3.40
CA GLU A 37 1.11 -14.95 -3.78
C GLU A 37 0.10 -15.15 -2.63
N ARG A 38 0.18 -16.28 -1.93
CA ARG A 38 -0.66 -16.59 -0.76
C ARG A 38 -0.47 -15.57 0.35
N VAL A 39 0.78 -15.26 0.69
CA VAL A 39 1.13 -14.28 1.72
C VAL A 39 0.69 -12.87 1.30
N PHE A 40 0.92 -12.49 0.05
CA PHE A 40 0.51 -11.19 -0.49
C PHE A 40 -1.02 -11.02 -0.47
N LYS A 41 -1.78 -12.02 -0.90
CA LYS A 41 -3.26 -11.99 -0.86
C LYS A 41 -3.77 -11.80 0.57
N ARG A 42 -3.14 -12.45 1.56
CA ARG A 42 -3.50 -12.28 2.97
C ARG A 42 -3.22 -10.85 3.44
N LEU A 43 -2.05 -10.30 3.12
CA LEU A 43 -1.68 -8.92 3.44
C LEU A 43 -2.66 -7.91 2.79
N TYR A 44 -2.93 -8.07 1.50
CA TYR A 44 -3.81 -7.19 0.75
C TYR A 44 -5.23 -7.14 1.31
N ARG A 45 -5.79 -8.30 1.70
CA ARG A 45 -7.13 -8.37 2.34
C ARG A 45 -7.18 -7.57 3.64
N ILE A 46 -6.16 -7.71 4.48
CA ILE A 46 -6.07 -6.99 5.76
C ILE A 46 -5.98 -5.48 5.53
N LEU A 47 -5.09 -5.06 4.62
CA LEU A 47 -4.95 -3.65 4.27
C LEU A 47 -6.26 -3.07 3.73
N LEU A 48 -6.88 -3.76 2.77
CA LEU A 48 -8.15 -3.32 2.18
C LEU A 48 -9.24 -3.16 3.25
N HIS A 49 -9.34 -4.07 4.21
CA HIS A 49 -10.28 -3.94 5.32
C HIS A 49 -9.99 -2.69 6.14
N HIS A 50 -8.74 -2.46 6.54
CA HIS A 50 -8.37 -1.28 7.32
C HIS A 50 -8.63 0.03 6.57
N TYR A 51 -8.28 0.12 5.29
CA TYR A 51 -8.53 1.32 4.48
C TYR A 51 -10.02 1.61 4.30
N ARG A 52 -10.85 0.58 4.09
CA ARG A 52 -12.31 0.73 4.00
C ARG A 52 -12.90 1.24 5.31
N THR A 53 -12.46 0.68 6.44
CA THR A 53 -12.91 1.10 7.77
C THR A 53 -12.50 2.54 8.05
N LEU A 54 -11.23 2.88 7.80
CA LEU A 54 -10.72 4.24 7.99
C LEU A 54 -11.46 5.24 7.12
N SER A 55 -11.57 4.98 5.81
CA SER A 55 -12.29 5.86 4.88
C SER A 55 -13.75 6.05 5.30
N SER A 56 -14.44 4.98 5.69
CA SER A 56 -15.84 5.06 6.13
C SER A 56 -15.99 5.90 7.40
N HIS A 57 -15.05 5.74 8.35
CA HIS A 57 -15.05 6.52 9.58
C HIS A 57 -14.76 7.99 9.30
N SER A 58 -13.70 8.29 8.55
CA SER A 58 -13.32 9.66 8.17
C SER A 58 -14.45 10.37 7.43
N SER A 59 -15.09 9.73 6.45
CA SER A 59 -16.22 10.33 5.72
C SER A 59 -17.40 10.65 6.64
N LYS A 60 -17.73 9.77 7.59
CA LYS A 60 -18.78 10.03 8.58
C LYS A 60 -18.43 11.20 9.50
N SER A 61 -17.20 11.24 10.01
CA SER A 61 -16.74 12.31 10.88
C SER A 61 -16.72 13.66 10.16
N LEU A 62 -16.24 13.71 8.92
CA LEU A 62 -16.24 14.94 8.10
C LEU A 62 -17.66 15.43 7.82
N TRP A 63 -18.57 14.51 7.49
CA TRP A 63 -19.98 14.84 7.28
C TRP A 63 -20.63 15.40 8.56
N GLN A 64 -20.35 14.81 9.73
CA GLN A 64 -20.84 15.31 11.02
C GLN A 64 -20.31 16.72 11.37
N LEU A 65 -19.12 17.07 10.87
CA LEU A 65 -18.53 18.41 11.01
C LEU A 65 -19.06 19.41 9.96
N GLY A 66 -19.99 19.00 9.09
CA GLY A 66 -20.56 19.86 8.04
C GLY A 66 -19.67 20.04 6.81
N VAL A 67 -18.62 19.24 6.66
CA VAL A 67 -17.75 19.30 5.47
C VAL A 67 -18.50 18.75 4.26
N SER A 68 -18.65 19.59 3.22
CA SER A 68 -19.37 19.25 1.99
C SER A 68 -18.46 18.82 0.83
N THR A 69 -17.16 19.15 0.88
CA THR A 69 -16.20 18.86 -0.19
C THR A 69 -14.83 18.54 0.39
N VAL A 70 -14.23 17.44 -0.08
CA VAL A 70 -12.89 16.98 0.30
C VAL A 70 -12.05 16.82 -0.96
N TYR A 71 -10.91 17.50 -1.01
CA TYR A 71 -9.93 17.33 -2.08
C TYR A 71 -8.90 16.28 -1.66
N LEU A 72 -8.70 15.24 -2.48
CA LEU A 72 -7.71 14.18 -2.25
C LEU A 72 -6.51 14.41 -3.17
N GLY A 73 -5.29 14.40 -2.61
CA GLY A 73 -4.04 14.64 -3.33
C GLY A 73 -3.54 16.09 -3.24
N TYR A 74 -2.58 16.45 -4.11
CA TYR A 74 -2.14 17.84 -4.32
C TYR A 74 -2.95 18.41 -5.50
N PRO A 75 -4.00 19.21 -5.26
CA PRO A 75 -4.83 19.68 -6.35
C PRO A 75 -4.05 20.78 -7.07
N TYR A 76 -3.70 20.52 -8.33
CA TYR A 76 -3.09 21.52 -9.23
C TYR A 76 -3.87 22.86 -9.18
N SER A 77 -5.20 22.78 -9.04
CA SER A 77 -6.12 23.90 -8.96
C SER A 77 -6.08 24.73 -7.66
N ILE A 78 -5.53 24.22 -6.55
CA ILE A 78 -5.40 25.00 -5.29
C ILE A 78 -4.03 25.68 -5.20
N SER A 79 -3.04 25.17 -5.93
CA SER A 79 -1.65 25.65 -5.88
C SER A 79 -1.37 26.94 -6.67
N GLN A 80 -2.28 27.34 -7.57
CA GLN A 80 -2.06 28.47 -8.49
C GLN A 80 -2.50 29.82 -7.89
N ASP A 81 -3.65 29.88 -7.21
CA ASP A 81 -4.23 31.16 -6.77
C ASP A 81 -3.76 31.66 -5.39
N LYS A 82 -3.15 30.79 -4.58
CA LYS A 82 -2.56 31.17 -3.29
C LYS A 82 -1.19 30.51 -3.20
N GLY A 83 -0.14 31.28 -3.47
CA GLY A 83 1.26 30.84 -3.33
C GLY A 83 1.43 30.08 -2.02
N ASN A 84 1.71 28.78 -2.11
CA ASN A 84 1.91 27.95 -0.94
C ASN A 84 3.39 28.05 -0.52
N MET A 85 3.66 27.97 0.78
CA MET A 85 5.00 28.10 1.36
C MET A 85 5.97 26.95 1.00
N PHE A 86 5.52 25.94 0.25
CA PHE A 86 6.31 24.77 -0.17
C PHE A 86 6.62 24.76 -1.67
N ALA A 87 6.02 25.64 -2.46
CA ALA A 87 6.32 25.88 -3.87
C ALA A 87 7.25 27.10 -3.96
N SER A 88 8.43 27.00 -3.36
CA SER A 88 9.53 27.86 -3.79
C SER A 88 9.88 27.44 -5.20
N ASN A 89 9.59 28.29 -6.18
CA ASN A 89 10.26 28.21 -7.46
C ASN A 89 11.78 28.22 -7.19
N ILE A 90 12.49 27.24 -7.74
CA ILE A 90 13.92 27.37 -8.04
C ILE A 90 14.01 28.01 -9.41
#